data_AF-A0A511MLS2-F1
#
_entry.id   AF-A0A511MLS2-F1
#
_cell.length_a   1.000
_cell.length_b   1.000
_cell.length_c   1.000
_cell.angle_alpha   90.00
_cell.angle_beta   90.00
_cell.angle_gamma   90.00
#
_symmetry.space_group_name_H-M   'P 1'
#
loop_
_entity.id
_entity.type
_entity.pdbx_description
1 polymer ?
#
loop_
_entity_poly.entity_id
_entity_poly.type
_entity_poly.pdbx_seq_one_letter_code
_entity_poly.pdbx_strand_id
1 'polypeptide(L)'
;MPPSSTTAPPTTTPAPTTPTGAAAKSVPVRVLNNSMIAGLAGKTANQLTAEGWNVVETGNYPGVNIPKTTVYYGNSAGDKEAGLAIAQELGITAEPKSSGLGESSPGVTVIVTGN
;
A
#
# COMPACT_ATOMS: atom_id res chain seq x y z
N MET A 1 33.25 4.75 -38.71
CA MET A 1 32.99 5.36 -37.38
C MET A 1 31.48 5.50 -37.19
N PRO A 2 30.98 5.41 -35.93
CA PRO A 2 29.69 4.85 -35.49
C PRO A 2 28.55 5.91 -35.44
N PRO A 3 27.30 5.65 -34.97
CA PRO A 3 26.85 4.49 -34.17
C PRO A 3 25.58 3.76 -34.65
N SER A 4 25.57 2.44 -34.41
CA SER A 4 24.36 1.65 -34.21
C SER A 4 23.65 2.13 -32.95
N SER A 5 22.44 2.66 -33.08
CA SER A 5 21.56 2.92 -31.94
C SER A 5 20.90 1.60 -31.55
N THR A 6 21.47 0.89 -30.60
CA THR A 6 20.74 -0.14 -29.84
C THR A 6 19.67 0.57 -29.04
N THR A 7 18.44 0.58 -29.55
CA THR A 7 17.26 0.95 -28.78
C THR A 7 17.05 -0.13 -27.72
N ALA A 8 17.48 0.16 -26.49
CA ALA A 8 17.11 -0.65 -25.33
C ALA A 8 15.59 -0.78 -25.29
N PRO A 9 15.03 -1.98 -24.99
CA PRO A 9 13.61 -2.08 -24.71
C PRO A 9 13.31 -1.10 -23.57
N PRO A 10 12.21 -0.33 -23.62
CA PRO A 10 11.75 0.35 -22.43
C PRO A 10 11.57 -0.76 -21.39
N THR A 11 12.35 -0.72 -20.31
CA THR A 11 11.92 -1.31 -19.06
C THR A 11 10.55 -0.71 -18.82
N THR A 12 9.52 -1.49 -19.10
CA THR A 12 8.16 -1.22 -18.72
C THR A 12 8.16 -1.23 -17.20
N THR A 13 8.55 -0.08 -16.62
CA THR A 13 7.94 0.37 -15.38
C THR A 13 6.45 0.11 -15.60
N PRO A 14 5.82 -0.78 -14.81
CA PRO A 14 4.40 -1.01 -14.93
C PRO A 14 3.75 0.37 -14.88
N ALA A 15 3.15 0.80 -15.98
CA ALA A 15 2.29 1.97 -15.96
C ALA A 15 1.35 1.74 -14.77
N PRO A 16 1.13 2.73 -13.88
CA PRO A 16 0.17 2.58 -12.82
C PRO A 16 -1.17 2.34 -13.51
N THR A 17 -1.55 1.07 -13.60
CA THR A 17 -2.89 0.65 -13.98
C THR A 17 -3.76 1.32 -12.94
N THR A 18 -4.47 2.36 -13.35
CA THR A 18 -5.52 3.01 -12.58
C THR A 18 -6.40 1.87 -12.07
N PRO A 19 -6.30 1.50 -10.78
CA PRO A 19 -6.92 0.29 -10.30
C PRO A 19 -8.42 0.49 -10.46
N THR A 20 -9.10 -0.56 -10.89
CA THR A 20 -10.54 -0.50 -11.15
C THR A 20 -11.21 -0.34 -9.78
N GLY A 21 -11.37 0.92 -9.35
CA GLY A 21 -11.45 1.29 -7.93
C GLY A 21 -12.64 0.69 -7.18
N ALA A 22 -13.66 0.17 -7.88
CA ALA A 22 -14.82 -0.44 -7.25
C ALA A 22 -14.49 -1.76 -6.52
N ALA A 23 -13.66 -2.63 -7.12
CA ALA A 23 -13.29 -3.91 -6.49
C ALA A 23 -12.25 -3.70 -5.38
N ALA A 24 -11.29 -2.81 -5.63
CA ALA A 24 -10.26 -2.44 -4.67
C ALA A 24 -10.85 -1.77 -3.40
N LYS A 25 -11.89 -0.94 -3.53
CA LYS A 25 -12.54 -0.27 -2.38
C LYS A 25 -13.30 -1.20 -1.44
N SER A 26 -13.69 -2.39 -1.92
CA SER A 26 -14.32 -3.42 -1.09
C SER A 26 -13.33 -4.19 -0.21
N VAL A 27 -12.03 -3.98 -0.44
CA VAL A 27 -10.97 -4.68 0.30
C VAL A 27 -10.87 -4.15 1.72
N PRO A 28 -10.83 -5.01 2.75
CA PRO A 28 -10.62 -4.58 4.12
C PRO A 28 -9.24 -3.94 4.28
N VAL A 29 -9.21 -2.65 4.59
CA VAL A 29 -7.99 -1.88 4.83
C VAL A 29 -7.74 -1.76 6.33
N ARG A 30 -6.53 -2.06 6.75
CA ARG A 30 -6.02 -1.89 8.11
C ARG A 30 -4.99 -0.78 8.12
N VAL A 31 -5.03 0.11 9.10
CA VAL A 31 -4.01 1.15 9.26
C VAL A 31 -3.27 0.97 10.57
N LEU A 32 -2.01 0.61 10.49
CA LEU A 32 -1.15 0.32 11.63
C LEU A 32 -0.12 1.43 11.79
N ASN A 33 0.02 1.96 13.00
CA ASN A 33 0.99 2.97 13.34
C ASN A 33 2.27 2.34 13.88
N ASN A 34 3.38 2.49 13.18
CA ASN A 34 4.69 2.06 13.64
C ASN A 34 5.51 3.21 14.27
N SER A 35 4.86 4.32 14.58
CA SER A 35 5.46 5.49 15.24
C SER A 35 4.81 5.77 16.60
N MET A 36 5.49 6.58 17.42
CA MET A 36 4.96 7.06 18.71
C MET A 36 3.95 8.21 18.55
N ILE A 37 3.63 8.60 17.32
CA ILE A 37 2.68 9.69 17.03
C ILE A 37 1.25 9.17 17.18
N ALA A 38 0.63 9.44 18.32
CA ALA A 38 -0.77 9.09 18.54
C ALA A 38 -1.68 9.75 17.48
N GLY A 39 -2.58 8.97 16.89
CA GLY A 39 -3.56 9.46 15.92
C GLY A 39 -3.11 9.53 14.45
N LEU A 40 -1.86 9.18 14.12
CA LEU A 40 -1.39 9.14 12.72
C LEU A 40 -2.20 8.13 11.89
N ALA A 41 -2.30 6.88 12.39
CA ALA A 41 -3.10 5.85 11.73
C ALA A 41 -4.59 6.22 11.63
N GLY A 42 -5.13 6.89 12.64
CA GLY A 42 -6.52 7.36 12.62
C GLY A 42 -6.77 8.41 11.52
N LYS A 43 -5.81 9.31 11.27
CA LYS A 43 -5.91 10.29 10.17
C LYS A 43 -5.89 9.62 8.81
N THR A 44 -4.93 8.73 8.57
CA THR A 44 -4.84 7.97 7.31
C THR A 44 -6.08 7.12 7.09
N ALA A 45 -6.59 6.46 8.14
CA ALA A 45 -7.84 5.72 8.07
C ALA A 45 -9.05 6.59 7.73
N ASN A 46 -9.14 7.79 8.32
CA ASN A 46 -10.22 8.72 8.00
C ASN A 46 -10.15 9.17 6.54
N GLN A 47 -8.95 9.51 6.06
CA GLN A 47 -8.73 9.89 4.66
C GLN A 47 -9.15 8.76 3.72
N LEU A 48 -8.69 7.53 3.98
CA LEU A 48 -9.05 6.35 3.21
C LEU A 48 -10.57 6.11 3.22
N THR A 49 -11.19 6.20 4.39
CA THR A 49 -12.65 6.06 4.51
C THR A 49 -13.38 7.15 3.70
N ALA A 50 -12.88 8.39 3.70
CA ALA A 50 -13.43 9.49 2.92
C ALA A 50 -13.29 9.29 1.40
N GLU A 51 -12.23 8.60 0.97
CA GLU A 51 -12.00 8.22 -0.43
C GLU A 51 -12.82 6.98 -0.87
N GLY A 52 -13.58 6.41 0.08
CA GLY A 52 -14.48 5.29 -0.11
C GLY A 52 -13.82 3.92 0.08
N TRP A 53 -12.65 3.86 0.74
CA TRP A 53 -12.00 2.61 1.11
C TRP A 53 -12.66 1.99 2.34
N ASN A 54 -12.75 0.65 2.35
CA ASN A 54 -13.29 -0.10 3.48
C ASN A 54 -12.25 -0.28 4.59
N VAL A 55 -12.01 0.77 5.39
CA VAL A 55 -11.11 0.67 6.55
C VAL A 55 -11.80 -0.08 7.69
N VAL A 56 -11.30 -1.28 7.98
CA VAL A 56 -11.90 -2.16 9.00
C VAL A 56 -11.26 -1.99 10.37
N GLU A 57 -10.01 -1.54 10.44
CA GLU A 57 -9.29 -1.49 11.71
C GLU A 57 -8.10 -0.53 11.66
N THR A 58 -7.88 0.14 12.78
CA THR A 58 -6.68 0.94 13.01
C THR A 58 -6.02 0.54 14.32
N GLY A 59 -4.69 0.48 14.34
CA GLY A 59 -3.97 0.08 15.54
C GLY A 59 -2.54 0.56 15.57
N ASN A 60 -1.79 0.12 16.58
CA ASN A 60 -0.34 0.27 16.61
C ASN A 60 0.28 -0.98 15.99
N TYR A 61 1.31 -0.83 15.16
CA TYR A 61 2.07 -1.96 14.62
C TYR A 61 3.07 -2.44 15.68
N PRO A 62 2.90 -3.64 16.26
CA PRO A 62 3.83 -4.19 17.25
C PRO A 62 5.03 -4.90 16.60
N GLY A 63 5.07 -4.95 15.27
CA GLY A 63 6.13 -5.64 14.53
C GLY A 63 7.42 -4.83 14.44
N VAL A 64 8.28 -5.23 13.51
CA VAL A 64 9.58 -4.59 13.27
C VAL A 64 9.43 -3.10 12.95
N ASN A 65 10.38 -2.28 13.40
CA ASN A 65 10.42 -0.87 13.03
C ASN A 65 10.62 -0.76 11.52
N ILE A 66 9.58 -0.32 10.80
CA ILE A 66 9.67 -0.01 9.38
C ILE A 66 10.21 1.42 9.28
N PRO A 67 11.38 1.64 8.66
CA PRO A 67 12.00 2.96 8.58
C PRO A 67 11.24 3.92 7.65
N LYS A 68 10.28 3.42 6.86
CA LYS A 68 9.46 4.19 5.92
C LYS A 68 8.00 3.74 5.99
N THR A 69 7.11 4.62 5.60
CA THR A 69 5.71 4.29 5.41
C THR A 69 5.56 3.33 4.24
N THR A 70 4.90 2.20 4.48
CA THR A 70 4.71 1.16 3.48
C THR A 70 3.31 0.58 3.57
N VAL A 71 2.64 0.42 2.43
CA VAL A 71 1.39 -0.32 2.30
C VAL A 71 1.69 -1.78 2.03
N TYR A 72 1.24 -2.67 2.90
CA TYR A 72 1.28 -4.12 2.66
C TYR A 72 -0.06 -4.59 2.11
N TYR A 73 -0.08 -5.30 0.99
CA TYR A 73 -1.33 -5.82 0.43
C TYR A 73 -1.33 -7.36 0.35
N GLY A 74 -2.48 -8.00 0.54
CA GLY A 74 -2.62 -9.45 0.42
C GLY A 74 -2.32 -9.98 -0.99
N ASN A 75 -2.27 -11.31 -1.15
CA ASN A 75 -1.91 -11.94 -2.43
C ASN A 75 -3.04 -11.91 -3.49
N SER A 76 -4.23 -11.37 -3.18
CA SER A 76 -5.30 -11.26 -4.18
C SER A 76 -5.08 -10.06 -5.11
N ALA A 77 -5.50 -10.18 -6.37
CA ALA A 77 -5.40 -9.11 -7.35
C ALA A 77 -6.07 -7.81 -6.87
N GLY A 78 -7.26 -7.91 -6.26
CA GLY A 78 -7.97 -6.76 -5.70
C GLY A 78 -7.25 -6.09 -4.52
N ASP A 79 -6.58 -6.86 -3.65
CA ASP A 79 -5.77 -6.31 -2.57
C ASP A 79 -4.55 -5.55 -3.12
N LYS A 80 -3.88 -6.13 -4.12
CA LYS A 80 -2.74 -5.50 -4.78
C LYS A 80 -3.13 -4.17 -5.41
N GLU A 81 -4.21 -4.15 -6.18
CA GLU A 81 -4.76 -2.94 -6.78
C GLU A 81 -5.08 -1.87 -5.74
N ALA A 82 -5.71 -2.27 -4.63
CA ALA A 82 -6.01 -1.40 -3.51
C ALA A 82 -4.75 -0.84 -2.84
N GLY A 83 -3.79 -1.70 -2.51
CA GLY A 83 -2.56 -1.30 -1.85
C GLY A 83 -1.70 -0.36 -2.70
N LEU A 84 -1.63 -0.61 -4.01
CA LEU A 84 -0.96 0.29 -4.96
C LEU A 84 -1.67 1.64 -5.06
N ALA A 85 -3.00 1.67 -5.14
CA ALA A 85 -3.76 2.92 -5.17
C ALA A 85 -3.46 3.78 -3.94
N ILE A 86 -3.60 3.17 -2.76
CA ILE A 86 -3.37 3.82 -1.46
C ILE A 86 -1.92 4.29 -1.35
N ALA A 87 -0.97 3.48 -1.81
CA ALA A 87 0.43 3.87 -1.80
C ALA A 87 0.72 5.06 -2.72
N GLN A 88 0.12 5.11 -3.91
CA GLN A 88 0.23 6.26 -4.81
C GLN A 88 -0.41 7.52 -4.20
N GLU A 89 -1.57 7.36 -3.56
CA GLU A 89 -2.34 8.45 -2.94
C GLU A 89 -1.61 9.07 -1.74
N LEU A 90 -0.99 8.23 -0.91
CA LEU A 90 -0.15 8.68 0.21
C LEU A 90 1.30 9.02 -0.19
N GLY A 91 1.71 8.74 -1.43
CA GLY A 91 3.10 8.92 -1.89
C GLY A 91 4.10 7.97 -1.22
N ILE A 92 3.64 6.78 -0.82
CA ILE A 92 4.42 5.77 -0.11
C ILE A 92 4.63 4.53 -0.99
N THR A 93 5.37 3.55 -0.49
CA THR A 93 5.64 2.33 -1.26
C THR A 93 4.60 1.26 -0.94
N ALA A 94 4.17 0.49 -1.95
CA ALA A 94 3.35 -0.71 -1.73
C ALA A 94 4.22 -1.95 -1.83
N GLU A 95 4.16 -2.82 -0.83
CA GLU A 95 4.81 -4.12 -0.82
C GLU A 95 3.76 -5.23 -0.70
N PRO A 96 3.97 -6.37 -1.36
CA PRO A 96 3.15 -7.54 -1.09
C PRO A 96 3.37 -7.97 0.36
N LYS A 97 2.28 -8.25 1.05
CA LYS A 97 2.29 -8.87 2.37
C LYS A 97 2.98 -10.22 2.21
N SER A 98 4.21 -10.31 2.73
CA SER A 98 4.95 -11.57 2.72
C SER A 98 4.46 -12.46 3.86
N SER A 99 4.75 -13.75 3.76
CA SER A 99 4.18 -14.77 4.65
C SER A 99 4.49 -14.58 6.13
N GLY A 100 5.46 -13.72 6.47
CA GLY A 100 5.78 -13.32 7.84
C GLY A 100 4.82 -12.30 8.48
N LEU A 101 3.96 -11.63 7.70
CA LEU A 101 3.05 -10.58 8.20
C LEU A 101 1.59 -11.04 8.35
N GLY A 102 1.27 -12.25 7.92
CA GLY A 102 -0.05 -12.86 8.06
C GLY A 102 -0.75 -13.10 6.73
N GLU A 103 -0.37 -14.20 6.06
CA GLU A 103 -1.06 -14.79 4.91
C GLU A 103 -2.55 -15.04 5.16
N SER A 104 -2.96 -15.16 6.42
CA SER A 104 -4.34 -15.46 6.82
C SER A 104 -5.27 -14.25 6.85
N SER A 105 -4.76 -13.01 6.73
CA SER A 105 -5.61 -11.83 6.75
C SER A 105 -5.86 -11.35 5.32
N PRO A 106 -7.05 -11.57 4.73
CA PRO A 106 -7.42 -10.88 3.50
C PRO A 106 -7.44 -9.37 3.78
N GLY A 107 -6.99 -8.57 2.82
CA GLY A 107 -6.96 -7.13 2.97
C GLY A 107 -5.65 -6.43 2.61
N VAL A 108 -5.71 -5.11 2.76
CA VAL A 108 -4.57 -4.20 2.73
C VAL A 108 -4.24 -3.77 4.17
N THR A 109 -2.97 -3.60 4.48
CA THR A 109 -2.42 -3.16 5.75
C THR A 109 -1.46 -2.02 5.51
N VAL A 110 -1.87 -0.79 5.77
CA VAL A 110 -1.05 0.41 5.65
C VAL A 110 -0.25 0.58 6.93
N ILE A 111 1.07 0.53 6.84
CA ILE A 111 1.96 0.85 7.96
C ILE A 111 2.43 2.29 7.83
N VAL A 112 1.97 3.14 8.74
CA VAL A 112 2.37 4.55 8.82
C VAL A 112 3.45 4.76 9.89
N THR A 113 4.43 5.60 9.58
CA THR A 113 5.53 6.03 10.46
C THR A 113 5.72 7.52 10.22
N GLY A 114 5.89 8.29 11.29
CA GLY A 114 6.19 9.71 11.19
C GLY A 114 7.70 9.90 11.25
N ASN A 115 8.26 10.48 10.19
CA ASN A 115 9.59 11.05 10.23
C ASN A 115 9.50 12.53 10.60
#